data_AF-A0A8C5K4G9-F1
#
_entry.id   AF-A0A8C5K4G9-F1
#
_cell.length_a   1.000
_cell.length_b   1.000
_cell.length_c   1.000
_cell.angle_alpha   90.00
_cell.angle_beta   90.00
_cell.angle_gamma   90.00
#
_symmetry.space_group_name_H-M   'P 1'
#
loop_
_entity.id
_entity.type
_entity.pdbx_description
1 polymer ?
#
loop_
_entity_poly.entity_id
_entity_poly.type
_entity_poly.pdbx_seq_one_letter_code
_entity_poly.pdbx_strand_id
1 'polypeptide(L)'
;MPTSSPDSMGGPVREPALSVALWLSWGAALGAMACAIALLSQQTELQSLRREVSRLQRSRGSSQKQGALLCESPREQRPAAREAWENGERSRRRRAVLAPKWSDVTEVMWQPALRRGRGLEARGYVVRVWDAGIYLLYSQVLFHDVTFTMGQVVSREGQGAQETLFRCIRSMPSDPARAYNSCYSAGVFHLHKGDILSVTIPRANAKLSLSPHGTFLGFVKL
;
A
#
# COMPACT_ATOMS: atom_id res chain seq x y z
N MET A 1 -36.77 63.34 65.12
CA MET A 1 -37.98 63.85 64.43
C MET A 1 -37.65 65.28 64.01
N PRO A 2 -37.86 65.70 62.75
CA PRO A 2 -38.92 65.29 61.80
C PRO A 2 -38.38 64.39 60.66
N THR A 3 -39.06 63.39 60.10
CA THR A 3 -40.32 63.28 59.29
C THR A 3 -40.35 64.07 57.99
N SER A 4 -40.10 63.39 56.86
CA SER A 4 -41.06 63.26 55.75
C SER A 4 -40.57 62.29 54.66
N SER A 5 -41.55 61.63 54.04
CA SER A 5 -41.57 60.35 53.32
C SER A 5 -41.19 60.44 51.82
N PRO A 6 -41.19 59.31 51.08
CA PRO A 6 -40.56 59.15 49.77
C PRO A 6 -41.54 59.37 48.61
N ASP A 7 -41.04 59.86 47.47
CA ASP A 7 -41.76 59.78 46.20
C ASP A 7 -41.10 58.80 45.23
N SER A 8 -41.92 57.81 44.90
CA SER A 8 -41.78 56.82 43.84
C SER A 8 -41.91 57.48 42.47
N MET A 9 -41.01 57.17 41.54
CA MET A 9 -41.40 57.01 40.14
C MET A 9 -40.46 56.02 39.44
N GLY A 10 -41.02 54.86 39.11
CA GLY A 10 -40.36 53.79 38.37
C GLY A 10 -40.03 54.21 36.93
N GLY A 11 -38.77 54.02 36.55
CA GLY A 11 -38.40 53.77 35.16
C GLY A 11 -38.49 52.27 34.88
N PRO A 12 -38.77 51.85 33.63
CA PRO A 12 -38.90 50.44 33.30
C PRO A 12 -37.55 49.75 33.52
N VAL A 13 -37.49 48.88 34.52
CA VAL A 13 -36.37 47.97 34.73
C VAL A 13 -36.37 47.03 33.53
N ARG A 14 -35.52 47.34 32.55
CA ARG A 14 -35.26 46.49 31.39
C ARG A 14 -34.58 45.23 31.91
N GLU A 15 -35.35 44.16 32.08
CA GLU A 15 -34.89 42.91 32.66
C GLU A 15 -33.69 42.35 31.87
N PRO A 16 -32.48 42.30 32.46
CA PRO A 16 -31.29 41.81 31.76
C PRO A 16 -31.38 40.32 31.41
N ALA A 17 -32.25 39.56 32.10
CA ALA A 17 -32.46 38.14 31.88
C ALA A 17 -33.07 37.82 30.50
N LEU A 18 -33.99 38.64 29.99
CA LEU A 18 -34.60 38.44 28.67
C LEU A 18 -33.60 38.66 27.53
N SER A 19 -32.67 39.61 27.70
CA SER A 19 -31.63 39.86 26.71
C SER A 19 -30.65 38.68 26.65
N VAL A 20 -30.15 38.21 27.79
CA VAL A 20 -29.18 37.11 27.86
C VAL A 20 -29.77 35.79 27.36
N ALA A 21 -31.03 35.49 27.68
CA ALA A 21 -31.71 34.30 27.15
C ALA A 21 -31.86 34.33 25.61
N LEU A 22 -32.10 35.52 25.03
CA LEU A 22 -32.17 35.71 23.58
C LEU A 22 -30.79 35.45 22.92
N TRP A 23 -29.71 35.95 23.51
CA TRP A 23 -28.34 35.75 23.03
C TRP A 23 -27.92 34.27 23.08
N LEU A 24 -28.25 33.56 24.17
CA LEU A 24 -27.93 32.13 24.32
C LEU A 24 -28.74 31.25 23.35
N SER A 25 -30.00 31.60 23.08
CA SER A 25 -30.84 30.89 22.11
C SER A 25 -30.29 30.99 20.68
N TRP A 26 -29.85 32.18 20.27
CA TRP A 26 -29.23 32.37 18.95
C TRP A 26 -27.90 31.64 18.80
N GLY A 27 -27.09 31.57 19.87
CA GLY A 27 -25.86 30.79 19.88
C GLY A 27 -26.10 29.30 19.64
N ALA A 28 -27.10 28.71 20.32
CA ALA A 28 -27.48 27.32 20.11
C ALA A 28 -28.05 27.05 18.71
N ALA A 29 -28.86 27.96 18.18
CA ALA A 29 -29.43 27.84 16.83
C ALA A 29 -28.35 27.92 15.74
N LEU A 30 -27.39 28.84 15.85
CA LEU A 30 -26.26 28.96 14.93
C LEU A 30 -25.33 27.74 15.01
N GLY A 31 -25.07 27.22 16.21
CA GLY A 31 -24.29 25.99 16.39
C GLY A 31 -24.96 24.77 15.76
N ALA A 32 -26.28 24.62 15.94
CA ALA A 32 -27.05 23.55 15.30
C ALA A 32 -27.07 23.68 13.78
N MET A 33 -27.19 24.89 13.25
CA MET A 33 -27.15 25.16 11.81
C MET A 33 -25.79 24.83 11.21
N ALA A 34 -24.69 25.23 11.87
CA ALA A 34 -23.33 24.87 11.44
C ALA A 34 -23.10 23.35 11.44
N CYS A 35 -23.60 22.66 12.46
CA CYS A 35 -23.52 21.20 12.55
C CYS A 35 -24.32 20.51 11.43
N ALA A 36 -25.53 21.00 11.13
CA ALA A 36 -26.34 20.49 10.02
C ALA A 36 -25.66 20.69 8.66
N ILE A 37 -25.05 21.86 8.41
CA ILE A 37 -24.30 22.13 7.17
C ILE A 37 -23.10 21.19 7.05
N ALA A 38 -22.35 20.98 8.13
CA ALA A 38 -21.21 20.05 8.13
C ALA A 38 -21.66 18.61 7.83
N LEU A 39 -22.74 18.14 8.46
CA LEU A 39 -23.30 16.81 8.18
C LEU A 39 -23.79 16.67 6.73
N LEU A 40 -24.41 17.71 6.17
CA LEU A 40 -24.82 17.73 4.77
C LEU A 40 -23.63 17.71 3.81
N SER A 41 -22.55 18.46 4.10
CA SER A 41 -21.32 18.40 3.28
C SER A 41 -20.65 17.02 3.32
N GLN A 42 -20.69 16.34 4.46
CA GLN A 42 -20.17 14.97 4.57
C GLN A 42 -21.07 13.97 3.82
N GLN A 43 -22.39 14.17 3.83
CA GLN A 43 -23.32 13.34 3.09
C GLN A 43 -23.13 13.45 1.56
N THR A 44 -22.86 14.65 1.04
CA THR A 44 -22.68 14.85 -0.42
C THR A 44 -21.37 14.23 -0.92
N GLU A 45 -20.28 14.39 -0.18
CA GLU A 45 -18.98 13.74 -0.42
C GLU A 45 -19.13 12.21 -0.48
N LEU A 46 -19.81 11.62 0.50
CA LEU A 46 -20.04 10.17 0.56
C LEU A 46 -20.89 9.69 -0.61
N GLN A 47 -21.91 10.43 -1.03
CA GLN A 47 -22.70 10.07 -2.21
C GLN A 47 -21.89 10.21 -3.51
N SER A 48 -21.06 11.23 -3.63
CA SER A 48 -20.16 11.42 -4.77
C SER A 48 -19.18 10.25 -4.89
N LEU A 49 -18.51 9.90 -3.79
CA LEU A 49 -17.57 8.78 -3.74
C LEU A 49 -18.26 7.44 -4.04
N ARG A 50 -19.47 7.21 -3.52
CA ARG A 50 -20.24 6.00 -3.87
C ARG A 50 -20.59 5.96 -5.36
N ARG A 51 -20.94 7.09 -5.98
CA ARG A 51 -21.20 7.17 -7.43
C ARG A 51 -19.92 6.92 -8.23
N GLU A 52 -18.79 7.45 -7.81
CA GLU A 52 -17.52 7.26 -8.51
C GLU A 52 -17.03 5.81 -8.39
N VAL A 53 -17.17 5.18 -7.21
CA VAL A 53 -16.90 3.74 -7.04
C VAL A 53 -17.83 2.89 -7.92
N SER A 54 -19.11 3.24 -7.99
CA SER A 54 -20.08 2.54 -8.86
C SER A 54 -19.71 2.67 -10.34
N ARG A 55 -19.25 3.85 -10.75
CA ARG A 55 -18.79 4.15 -12.12
C ARG A 55 -17.51 3.38 -12.46
N LEU A 56 -16.56 3.33 -11.55
CA LEU A 56 -15.31 2.58 -11.70
C LEU A 56 -15.56 1.06 -11.71
N GLN A 57 -16.46 0.54 -10.87
CA GLN A 57 -16.86 -0.86 -10.91
C GLN A 57 -17.55 -1.23 -12.24
N ARG A 58 -18.41 -0.36 -12.77
CA ARG A 58 -19.05 -0.55 -14.09
C ARG A 58 -18.04 -0.50 -15.24
N SER A 59 -17.08 0.43 -15.18
CA SER A 59 -15.98 0.54 -16.16
C SER A 59 -15.03 -0.68 -16.12
N ARG A 60 -14.76 -1.22 -14.92
CA ARG A 60 -14.01 -2.46 -14.74
C ARG A 60 -14.76 -3.68 -15.28
N GLY A 61 -16.09 -3.73 -15.10
CA GLY A 61 -16.96 -4.78 -15.67
C GLY A 61 -17.08 -4.72 -17.20
N SER A 62 -17.09 -3.52 -17.81
CA SER A 62 -17.06 -3.37 -19.27
C SER A 62 -15.69 -3.69 -19.86
N SER A 63 -14.59 -3.32 -19.18
CA SER A 63 -13.22 -3.71 -19.58
C SER A 63 -13.01 -5.22 -19.50
N GLN A 64 -13.61 -5.90 -18.51
CA GLN A 64 -13.59 -7.36 -18.43
C GLN A 64 -14.46 -8.03 -19.52
N LYS A 65 -15.56 -7.39 -19.97
CA LYS A 65 -16.33 -7.84 -21.15
C LYS A 65 -15.62 -7.58 -22.47
N GLN A 66 -14.81 -6.53 -22.56
CA GLN A 66 -14.03 -6.20 -23.77
C GLN A 66 -12.78 -7.08 -23.93
N GLY A 67 -12.21 -7.58 -22.82
CA GLY A 67 -11.18 -8.62 -22.84
C GLY A 67 -11.69 -10.04 -23.14
N ALA A 68 -13.00 -10.27 -23.02
CA ALA A 68 -13.63 -11.57 -23.34
C ALA A 68 -14.21 -11.65 -24.77
N LEU A 69 -14.29 -10.52 -25.48
CA LEU A 69 -14.80 -10.44 -26.86
C LEU A 69 -13.69 -10.29 -27.93
N LEU A 70 -12.41 -10.34 -27.53
CA LEU A 70 -11.26 -10.19 -28.43
C LEU A 70 -10.35 -11.43 -28.46
N CYS A 71 -10.95 -12.61 -28.31
CA CYS A 71 -10.33 -13.91 -28.59
C CYS A 71 -11.28 -14.78 -29.44
N GLU A 72 -11.67 -14.29 -30.62
CA GLU A 72 -11.96 -15.19 -31.75
C GLU A 72 -10.83 -15.02 -32.75
N SER A 73 -9.92 -16.01 -32.77
CA SER A 73 -8.90 -16.10 -33.80
C SER A 73 -9.47 -16.86 -35.01
N PRO A 74 -9.18 -16.41 -36.24
CA PRO A 74 -9.68 -16.99 -37.48
C PRO A 74 -9.28 -18.47 -37.69
N ARG A 75 -10.21 -19.21 -38.30
CA ARG A 75 -9.97 -20.49 -38.98
C ARG A 75 -8.80 -20.33 -39.96
N GLU A 76 -7.66 -20.91 -39.64
CA GLU A 76 -6.58 -21.11 -40.60
C GLU A 76 -6.62 -22.53 -41.18
N GLN A 77 -6.48 -22.56 -42.49
CA GLN A 77 -6.75 -23.66 -43.38
C GLN A 77 -5.63 -24.70 -43.31
N ARG A 78 -6.02 -25.97 -43.38
CA ARG A 78 -5.13 -27.10 -43.68
C ARG A 78 -4.36 -26.86 -44.99
N PRO A 79 -3.15 -27.43 -45.08
CA PRO A 79 -2.82 -28.25 -46.23
C PRO A 79 -2.68 -29.72 -45.84
N ALA A 80 -3.14 -30.58 -46.73
CA ALA A 80 -3.11 -32.02 -46.63
C ALA A 80 -1.71 -32.58 -46.95
N ALA A 81 -1.27 -33.59 -46.21
CA ALA A 81 -0.40 -34.63 -46.74
C ALA A 81 -0.71 -35.95 -46.02
N ARG A 82 -0.90 -36.98 -46.84
CA ARG A 82 -1.38 -38.33 -46.53
C ARG A 82 -0.32 -39.18 -45.83
N GLU A 83 -0.85 -40.05 -44.96
CA GLU A 83 -0.51 -41.48 -44.76
C GLU A 83 0.94 -41.89 -44.51
N ALA A 84 1.21 -42.41 -43.31
CA ALA A 84 1.74 -43.77 -43.13
C ALA A 84 1.72 -44.16 -41.64
N TRP A 85 1.11 -45.32 -41.38
CA TRP A 85 0.96 -46.01 -40.11
C TRP A 85 2.26 -46.80 -39.80
N GLU A 86 2.77 -46.77 -38.57
CA GLU A 86 3.02 -47.97 -37.74
C GLU A 86 3.87 -47.70 -36.48
N ASN A 87 3.33 -48.21 -35.36
CA ASN A 87 3.97 -48.84 -34.20
C ASN A 87 5.21 -48.23 -33.52
N GLY A 88 5.07 -48.01 -32.21
CA GLY A 88 6.20 -47.98 -31.28
C GLY A 88 5.90 -47.25 -29.99
N GLU A 89 5.16 -47.89 -29.07
CA GLU A 89 5.13 -47.48 -27.66
C GLU A 89 6.56 -47.41 -27.11
N ARG A 90 7.04 -46.21 -26.79
CA ARG A 90 8.18 -46.05 -25.88
C ARG A 90 7.98 -44.87 -24.95
N SER A 91 7.38 -45.21 -23.82
CA SER A 91 7.85 -44.86 -22.48
C SER A 91 8.30 -43.41 -22.25
N ARG A 92 7.40 -42.69 -21.55
CA ARG A 92 7.68 -41.47 -20.78
C ARG A 92 9.06 -41.51 -20.11
N ARG A 93 9.98 -40.66 -20.57
CA ARG A 93 11.00 -40.07 -19.69
C ARG A 93 11.51 -38.76 -20.27
N ARG A 94 10.73 -37.67 -20.10
CA ARG A 94 11.33 -36.33 -20.14
C ARG A 94 12.26 -36.24 -18.94
N ARG A 95 13.54 -36.51 -19.15
CA ARG A 95 14.61 -36.16 -18.21
C ARG A 95 14.55 -34.64 -18.05
N ALA A 96 14.03 -34.19 -16.91
CA ALA A 96 14.31 -32.84 -16.45
C ALA A 96 15.81 -32.80 -16.17
N VAL A 97 16.57 -32.23 -17.11
CA VAL A 97 17.97 -31.90 -16.90
C VAL A 97 17.96 -30.75 -15.91
N LEU A 98 18.35 -31.02 -14.67
CA LEU A 98 18.64 -29.99 -13.68
C LEU A 98 19.77 -29.14 -14.25
N ALA A 99 19.40 -27.98 -14.82
CA ALA A 99 20.35 -26.93 -15.07
C ALA A 99 20.94 -26.49 -13.71
N PRO A 100 22.22 -26.11 -13.66
CA PRO A 100 22.82 -25.56 -12.45
C PRO A 100 21.96 -24.41 -11.95
N LYS A 101 21.63 -24.39 -10.66
CA LYS A 101 20.82 -23.34 -10.03
C LYS A 101 21.69 -22.10 -9.86
N TRP A 102 21.86 -21.32 -10.92
CA TRP A 102 22.22 -19.91 -10.78
C TRP A 102 21.05 -19.28 -10.01
N SER A 103 21.32 -18.63 -8.88
CA SER A 103 20.24 -18.01 -8.12
C SER A 103 19.63 -16.89 -8.97
N ASP A 104 18.37 -17.05 -9.39
CA ASP A 104 17.62 -16.04 -10.15
C ASP A 104 17.22 -14.82 -9.30
N VAL A 105 18.08 -14.42 -8.36
CA VAL A 105 17.81 -13.46 -7.30
C VAL A 105 18.96 -12.48 -7.19
N THR A 106 18.63 -11.22 -6.96
CA THR A 106 19.56 -10.16 -6.58
C THR A 106 19.28 -9.73 -5.15
N GLU A 107 20.32 -9.62 -4.34
CA GLU A 107 20.25 -9.19 -2.93
C GLU A 107 20.92 -7.83 -2.77
N VAL A 108 20.51 -7.08 -1.75
CA VAL A 108 21.06 -5.76 -1.43
C VAL A 108 21.82 -5.85 -0.12
N MET A 109 23.08 -5.40 -0.11
CA MET A 109 23.87 -5.30 1.10
C MET A 109 23.50 -4.00 1.85
N TRP A 110 23.15 -4.12 3.12
CA TRP A 110 22.65 -3.03 3.95
C TRP A 110 23.73 -2.47 4.87
N GLN A 111 23.76 -1.14 4.93
CA GLN A 111 24.57 -0.39 5.90
C GLN A 111 23.65 0.50 6.75
N PRO A 112 23.82 0.55 8.08
CA PRO A 112 22.99 1.41 8.93
C PRO A 112 23.24 2.89 8.64
N ALA A 113 22.22 3.60 8.15
CA ALA A 113 22.26 5.06 8.00
C ALA A 113 21.85 5.78 9.30
N LEU A 114 20.87 5.24 10.02
CA LEU A 114 20.38 5.74 11.30
C LEU A 114 20.11 4.55 12.22
N ARG A 115 20.58 4.61 13.48
CA ARG A 115 20.34 3.54 14.46
C ARG A 115 20.08 4.12 15.85
N ARG A 116 18.96 3.73 16.46
CA ARG A 116 18.63 4.01 17.86
C ARG A 116 18.35 2.69 18.58
N GLY A 117 19.04 2.44 19.69
CA GLY A 117 18.93 1.19 20.45
C GLY A 117 19.78 0.04 19.87
N ARG A 118 19.56 -1.18 20.39
CA ARG A 118 20.32 -2.39 20.03
C ARG A 118 19.45 -3.57 19.57
N GLY A 119 18.14 -3.38 19.44
CA GLY A 119 17.20 -4.45 19.10
C GLY A 119 17.29 -4.96 17.66
N LEU A 120 18.06 -4.28 16.80
CA LEU A 120 18.25 -4.63 15.38
C LEU A 120 19.74 -4.50 15.01
N GLU A 121 20.21 -5.42 14.18
CA GLU A 121 21.58 -5.44 13.70
C GLU A 121 21.61 -5.76 12.20
N ALA A 122 22.11 -4.84 11.37
CA ALA A 122 22.36 -5.11 9.96
C ALA A 122 23.66 -5.91 9.81
N ARG A 123 23.61 -7.01 9.06
CA ARG A 123 24.75 -7.90 8.76
C ARG A 123 24.75 -8.21 7.26
N GLY A 124 25.44 -7.38 6.49
CA GLY A 124 25.55 -7.57 5.04
C GLY A 124 24.16 -7.56 4.40
N TYR A 125 23.74 -8.68 3.82
CA TYR A 125 22.47 -8.82 3.09
C TYR A 125 21.22 -8.94 3.98
N VAL A 126 21.40 -9.11 5.29
CA VAL A 126 20.30 -9.40 6.21
C VAL A 126 20.26 -8.46 7.42
N VAL A 127 19.11 -8.39 8.08
CA VAL A 127 18.93 -7.70 9.36
C VAL A 127 18.46 -8.68 10.42
N ARG A 128 19.22 -8.81 11.51
CA ARG A 128 18.90 -9.70 12.63
C ARG A 128 18.13 -8.96 13.73
N VAL A 129 17.11 -9.60 14.26
CA VAL A 129 16.29 -9.09 15.38
C VAL A 129 16.83 -9.63 16.71
N TRP A 130 17.17 -8.73 17.61
CA TRP A 130 17.63 -9.05 18.97
C TRP A 130 16.55 -8.85 20.02
N ASP A 131 15.69 -7.84 19.82
CA ASP A 131 14.58 -7.56 20.72
C ASP A 131 13.26 -7.91 20.04
N ALA A 132 12.51 -8.87 20.60
CA ALA A 132 11.17 -9.18 20.12
C ALA A 132 10.22 -7.98 20.29
N GLY A 133 9.21 -7.89 19.42
CA GLY A 133 8.17 -6.86 19.51
C GLY A 133 7.48 -6.60 18.17
N ILE A 134 6.58 -5.62 18.18
CA ILE A 134 5.87 -5.18 16.99
C ILE A 134 6.70 -4.09 16.30
N TYR A 135 6.94 -4.24 15.00
CA TYR A 135 7.73 -3.31 14.21
C TYR A 135 6.92 -2.84 13.00
N LEU A 136 6.94 -1.53 12.76
CA LEU A 136 6.69 -0.97 11.44
C LEU A 136 7.94 -1.21 10.58
N LEU A 137 7.78 -1.98 9.51
CA LEU A 137 8.81 -2.28 8.52
C LEU A 137 8.44 -1.61 7.20
N TYR A 138 9.37 -0.86 6.61
CA TYR A 138 9.18 -0.22 5.31
C TYR A 138 10.40 -0.38 4.42
N SER A 139 10.18 -0.52 3.12
CA SER A 139 11.24 -0.73 2.14
C SER A 139 10.92 -0.07 0.82
N GLN A 140 11.93 0.58 0.24
CA GLN A 140 11.89 1.08 -1.13
C GLN A 140 13.07 0.54 -1.92
N VAL A 141 12.82 0.19 -3.19
CA VAL A 141 13.87 -0.06 -4.19
C VAL A 141 13.58 0.78 -5.43
N LEU A 142 14.60 1.47 -5.93
CA LEU A 142 14.54 2.22 -7.19
C LEU A 142 15.11 1.37 -8.32
N PHE A 143 14.24 0.90 -9.21
CA PHE A 143 14.61 0.08 -10.37
C PHE A 143 14.97 0.96 -11.56
N HIS A 144 16.02 0.54 -12.28
CA HIS A 144 16.41 1.06 -13.59
C HIS A 144 16.58 -0.12 -14.57
N ASP A 145 15.49 -0.85 -14.80
CA ASP A 145 15.48 -2.14 -15.48
C ASP A 145 14.32 -2.22 -16.49
N VAL A 146 14.59 -2.77 -17.67
CA VAL A 146 13.60 -2.91 -18.76
C VAL A 146 12.79 -4.20 -18.67
N THR A 147 13.09 -5.06 -17.69
CA THR A 147 12.32 -6.28 -17.43
C THR A 147 10.88 -5.89 -17.12
N PHE A 148 9.93 -6.47 -17.86
CA PHE A 148 8.50 -6.10 -17.83
C PHE A 148 7.92 -5.90 -16.42
N THR A 149 8.31 -6.74 -15.47
CA THR A 149 7.98 -6.58 -14.05
C THR A 149 9.19 -6.72 -13.16
N MET A 150 9.36 -5.71 -12.31
CA MET A 150 10.33 -5.65 -11.23
C MET A 150 9.61 -5.58 -9.89
N GLY A 151 10.35 -5.82 -8.82
CA GLY A 151 9.79 -5.81 -7.49
C GLY A 151 10.74 -6.40 -6.46
N GLN A 152 10.37 -6.25 -5.20
CA GLN A 152 11.09 -6.84 -4.08
C GLN A 152 10.16 -7.67 -3.22
N VAL A 153 10.75 -8.67 -2.58
CA VAL A 153 10.12 -9.52 -1.58
C VAL A 153 10.87 -9.31 -0.28
N VAL A 154 10.15 -8.88 0.75
CA VAL A 154 10.67 -8.78 2.10
C VAL A 154 10.20 -10.02 2.86
N SER A 155 11.16 -10.82 3.34
CA SER A 155 10.88 -12.05 4.06
C SER A 155 11.58 -12.06 5.42
N ARG A 156 11.01 -12.82 6.34
CA ARG A 156 11.68 -13.25 7.57
C ARG A 156 12.00 -14.74 7.49
N GLU A 157 13.13 -15.10 8.04
CA GLU A 157 13.48 -16.48 8.37
C GLU A 157 13.54 -16.59 9.90
N GLY A 158 12.69 -17.44 10.45
CA GLY A 158 12.56 -17.64 11.89
C GLY A 158 11.87 -18.96 12.18
N GLN A 159 12.19 -19.58 13.31
CA GLN A 159 11.55 -20.84 13.75
C GLN A 159 11.64 -21.99 12.73
N GLY A 160 12.68 -21.99 11.88
CA GLY A 160 12.89 -23.02 10.85
C GLY A 160 12.08 -22.85 9.57
N ALA A 161 11.37 -21.73 9.40
CA ALA A 161 10.59 -21.44 8.20
C ALA A 161 10.89 -20.04 7.64
N GLN A 162 10.77 -19.91 6.32
CA GLN A 162 10.82 -18.62 5.64
C GLN A 162 9.38 -18.15 5.35
N GLU A 163 9.08 -16.90 5.72
CA GLU A 163 7.78 -16.28 5.54
C GLU A 163 7.92 -14.95 4.80
N THR A 164 7.07 -14.72 3.80
CA THR A 164 6.99 -13.42 3.12
C THR A 164 6.15 -12.45 3.95
N LEU A 165 6.74 -11.32 4.35
CA LEU A 165 6.04 -10.27 5.09
C LEU A 165 5.24 -9.39 4.13
N PHE A 166 5.88 -8.88 3.08
CA PHE A 166 5.21 -8.14 2.02
C PHE A 166 6.00 -8.17 0.72
N ARG A 167 5.32 -7.78 -0.36
CA ARG A 167 5.87 -7.68 -1.72
C ARG A 167 5.57 -6.29 -2.28
N CYS A 168 6.43 -5.82 -3.15
CA CYS A 168 6.15 -4.70 -4.02
C CYS A 168 6.40 -5.15 -5.46
N ILE A 169 5.51 -4.79 -6.39
CA ILE A 169 5.60 -5.15 -7.80
C ILE A 169 5.34 -3.90 -8.63
N ARG A 170 6.19 -3.66 -9.63
CA ARG A 170 6.03 -2.58 -10.61
C ARG A 170 6.22 -3.08 -12.03
N SER A 171 5.34 -2.63 -12.91
CA SER A 171 5.54 -2.71 -14.35
C SER A 171 6.58 -1.69 -14.78
N MET A 172 7.51 -2.09 -15.63
CA MET A 172 8.56 -1.22 -16.14
C MET A 172 8.32 -0.83 -17.59
N PRO A 173 8.63 0.41 -17.99
CA PRO A 173 8.71 0.81 -19.38
C PRO A 173 9.75 -0.03 -20.15
N SER A 174 9.45 -0.37 -21.40
CA SER A 174 10.38 -1.10 -22.28
C SER A 174 11.51 -0.24 -22.82
N ASP A 175 11.35 1.09 -22.80
CA ASP A 175 12.38 2.04 -23.24
C ASP A 175 13.44 2.22 -22.15
N PRO A 176 14.71 1.83 -22.40
CA PRO A 176 15.78 1.93 -21.40
C PRO A 176 15.98 3.33 -20.83
N ALA A 177 15.78 4.38 -21.64
CA ALA A 177 15.98 5.76 -21.18
C ALA A 177 14.90 6.23 -20.18
N ARG A 178 13.76 5.52 -20.13
CA ARG A 178 12.60 5.85 -19.31
C ARG A 178 12.27 4.78 -18.27
N ALA A 179 13.04 3.69 -18.22
CA ALA A 179 12.75 2.52 -17.39
C ALA A 179 13.09 2.72 -15.91
N TYR A 180 12.56 3.78 -15.29
CA TYR A 180 12.76 4.13 -13.89
C TYR A 180 11.46 4.03 -13.11
N ASN A 181 11.45 3.26 -12.02
CA ASN A 181 10.33 3.24 -11.07
C ASN A 181 10.82 2.95 -9.66
N SER A 182 10.29 3.68 -8.69
CA SER A 182 10.39 3.28 -7.28
C SER A 182 9.28 2.29 -6.92
N CYS A 183 9.62 1.32 -6.08
CA CYS A 183 8.68 0.39 -5.51
C CYS A 183 8.77 0.46 -3.98
N TYR A 184 7.78 1.11 -3.35
CA TYR A 184 7.68 1.26 -1.90
C TYR A 184 6.58 0.35 -1.36
N SER A 185 6.84 -0.31 -0.23
CA SER A 185 5.82 -1.03 0.53
C SER A 185 6.20 -1.05 2.02
N ALA A 186 5.20 -1.20 2.88
CA ALA A 186 5.36 -1.20 4.33
C ALA A 186 4.28 -2.04 5.01
N GLY A 187 4.55 -2.47 6.24
CA GLY A 187 3.59 -3.18 7.07
C GLY A 187 4.02 -3.26 8.53
N VAL A 188 3.11 -3.72 9.38
CA VAL A 188 3.36 -3.91 10.82
C VAL A 188 3.43 -5.40 11.11
N PHE A 189 4.52 -5.86 11.71
CA PHE A 189 4.79 -7.27 11.94
C PHE A 189 5.30 -7.51 13.35
N HIS A 190 4.85 -8.61 13.97
CA HIS A 190 5.43 -9.11 15.21
C HIS A 190 6.69 -9.91 14.89
N LEU A 191 7.86 -9.38 15.23
CA LEU A 191 9.16 -10.00 15.00
C LEU A 191 9.68 -10.63 16.29
N HIS A 192 10.25 -11.83 16.18
CA HIS A 192 10.81 -12.57 17.31
C HIS A 192 12.32 -12.40 17.38
N LYS A 193 12.87 -12.58 18.59
CA LYS A 193 14.31 -12.62 18.79
C LYS A 193 14.91 -13.77 18.00
N GLY A 194 15.93 -13.47 17.21
CA GLY A 194 16.60 -14.43 16.32
C GLY A 194 16.11 -14.42 14.89
N ASP A 195 14.98 -13.76 14.59
CA ASP A 195 14.48 -13.61 13.21
C ASP A 195 15.53 -12.91 12.35
N ILE A 196 15.66 -13.38 11.10
CA ILE A 196 16.55 -12.83 10.07
C ILE A 196 15.66 -12.27 8.97
N LEU A 197 15.76 -10.97 8.71
CA LEU A 197 15.04 -10.32 7.63
C LEU A 197 15.94 -10.11 6.42
N SER A 198 15.37 -10.35 5.24
CA SER A 198 16.03 -10.17 3.95
C SER A 198 15.12 -9.45 2.96
N VAL A 199 15.74 -8.73 2.04
CA VAL A 199 15.07 -8.09 0.90
C VAL A 199 15.66 -8.69 -0.37
N THR A 200 14.84 -9.38 -1.15
CA THR A 200 15.26 -10.08 -2.35
C THR A 200 14.53 -9.52 -3.57
N ILE A 201 15.26 -9.33 -4.66
CA ILE A 201 14.71 -9.01 -5.97
C ILE A 201 14.69 -10.32 -6.76
N PRO A 202 13.53 -10.88 -7.13
CA PRO A 202 13.43 -12.18 -7.80
C PRO A 202 13.75 -12.08 -9.30
N ARG A 203 14.90 -11.48 -9.61
CA ARG A 203 15.53 -11.36 -10.93
C ARG A 203 17.04 -11.46 -10.75
N ALA A 204 17.71 -12.25 -11.57
CA ALA A 204 19.16 -12.25 -11.65
C ALA A 204 19.66 -10.91 -12.22
N ASN A 205 20.77 -10.39 -11.67
CA ASN A 205 21.44 -9.18 -12.16
C ASN A 205 20.49 -7.98 -12.30
N ALA A 206 19.58 -7.81 -11.35
CA ALA A 206 18.59 -6.74 -11.38
C ALA A 206 19.26 -5.36 -11.38
N LYS A 207 18.83 -4.49 -12.29
CA LYS A 207 19.33 -3.12 -12.37
C LYS A 207 18.56 -2.21 -11.42
N LEU A 208 19.23 -1.77 -10.37
CA LEU A 208 18.67 -0.87 -9.35
C LEU A 208 19.66 0.21 -8.93
N SER A 209 19.16 1.32 -8.41
CA SER A 209 19.98 2.39 -7.86
C SER A 209 20.32 2.09 -6.39
N LEU A 210 21.59 2.26 -6.02
CA LEU A 210 22.07 2.18 -4.63
C LEU A 210 22.08 3.55 -3.92
N SER A 211 21.44 4.57 -4.52
CA SER A 211 21.28 5.87 -3.89
C SER A 211 20.50 5.75 -2.57
N PRO A 212 20.94 6.39 -1.47
CA PRO A 212 20.32 6.23 -0.15
C PRO A 212 18.88 6.77 -0.08
N HIS A 213 18.49 7.66 -0.99
CA HIS A 213 17.12 8.17 -1.09
C HIS A 213 16.25 7.36 -2.06
N GLY A 214 16.87 6.54 -2.92
CA GLY A 214 16.18 5.69 -3.89
C GLY A 214 15.88 4.30 -3.36
N THR A 215 16.86 3.69 -2.70
CA THR A 215 16.79 2.32 -2.16
C THR A 215 17.16 2.32 -0.69
N PHE A 216 16.21 1.95 0.16
CA PHE A 216 16.36 1.94 1.61
C PHE A 216 15.45 0.91 2.29
N LEU A 217 15.81 0.56 3.51
CA LEU A 217 15.09 -0.34 4.39
C LEU A 217 15.07 0.27 5.79
N GLY A 218 13.91 0.27 6.44
CA GLY A 218 13.78 0.87 7.76
C GLY A 218 12.80 0.14 8.68
N PHE A 219 13.04 0.33 9.97
CA PHE A 219 12.37 -0.37 11.05
C PHE A 219 12.07 0.62 12.19
N VAL A 220 10.85 0.58 12.71
CA VAL A 220 10.46 1.35 13.91
C VAL A 220 9.73 0.39 14.85
N LYS A 221 10.27 0.20 16.05
CA LYS A 221 9.59 -0.57 17.11
C LYS A 221 8.43 0.26 17.66
N LEU A 222 7.25 -0.35 17.77
CA LEU A 222 6.01 0.25 18.29
C LEU A 222 5.82 -0.05 19.78
#